data_AF-G0A1Y7-F1
#
_entry.id   AF-G0A1Y7-F1
#
_cell.length_a   1.000
_cell.length_b   1.000
_cell.length_c   1.000
_cell.angle_alpha   90.00
_cell.angle_beta   90.00
_cell.angle_gamma   90.00
#
_symmetry.space_group_name_H-M   'P 1'
#
loop_
_entity.id
_entity.type
_entity.pdbx_description
1 polymer ?
#
loop_
_entity_poly.entity_id
_entity_poly.type
_entity_poly.pdbx_seq_one_letter_code
_entity_poly.pdbx_strand_id
1 'polypeptide(L)'
;MKKQFISGFLLTLLLSGSAGATEYIYRDLMANTLPAHCDVENKAKQAASKPYTVDRYSKRFCQTQGYGWHLDAIKTAGNTSCSPCGENGGKQKCFQEDVVVTCKRIKPGTVGMLPGKG
;
A
#
# COMPACT_ATOMS: atom_id res chain seq x y z
N MET A 1 16.63 -55.41 3.95
CA MET A 1 15.35 -54.69 3.82
C MET A 1 15.43 -53.17 4.02
N LYS A 2 16.33 -52.61 4.86
CA LYS A 2 16.41 -51.14 5.10
C LYS A 2 16.88 -50.27 3.91
N LYS A 3 17.68 -50.80 2.97
CA LYS A 3 18.26 -50.02 1.86
C LYS A 3 17.24 -49.64 0.77
N GLN A 4 16.20 -50.46 0.56
CA GLN A 4 15.15 -50.16 -0.44
C GLN A 4 14.20 -49.05 0.00
N PHE A 5 13.94 -48.93 1.31
CA PHE A 5 13.13 -47.83 1.86
C PHE A 5 13.80 -46.45 1.70
N ILE A 6 15.12 -46.39 1.83
CA ILE A 6 15.89 -45.15 1.69
C ILE A 6 15.93 -44.69 0.22
N SER A 7 16.04 -45.64 -0.72
CA SER A 7 16.08 -45.33 -2.16
C SER A 7 14.74 -44.81 -2.70
N GLY A 8 13.62 -45.31 -2.18
CA GLY A 8 12.29 -44.84 -2.59
C GLY A 8 11.99 -43.40 -2.12
N PHE A 9 12.45 -43.06 -0.90
CA PHE A 9 12.23 -41.73 -0.32
C PHE A 9 13.03 -40.63 -1.03
N LEU A 10 14.22 -40.96 -1.54
CA LEU A 10 15.05 -40.01 -2.31
C LEU A 10 14.44 -39.67 -3.68
N LEU A 11 13.72 -40.61 -4.29
CA LEU A 11 13.09 -40.42 -5.60
C LEU A 11 11.86 -39.49 -5.53
N THR A 12 11.12 -39.52 -4.42
CA THR A 12 9.94 -38.66 -4.20
C THR A 12 10.28 -37.18 -3.99
N LEU A 13 11.48 -36.86 -3.50
CA LEU A 13 11.93 -35.47 -3.30
C LEU A 13 12.17 -34.74 -4.64
N LEU A 14 12.55 -35.45 -5.69
CA LEU A 14 12.88 -34.89 -7.01
C LEU A 14 11.66 -34.55 -7.88
N LEU A 15 10.47 -35.00 -7.49
CA LEU A 15 9.20 -34.72 -8.18
C LEU A 15 8.49 -33.46 -7.65
N SER A 16 9.11 -32.75 -6.72
CA SER A 16 8.62 -31.48 -6.18
C SER A 16 8.86 -30.38 -7.23
N GLY A 17 7.92 -30.22 -8.17
CA GLY A 17 7.96 -29.10 -9.11
C GLY A 17 8.00 -27.76 -8.38
N SER A 18 8.77 -26.80 -8.91
CA SER A 18 8.79 -25.43 -8.38
C SER A 18 7.41 -24.80 -8.55
N ALA A 19 6.62 -24.72 -7.48
CA ALA A 19 5.44 -23.87 -7.45
C ALA A 19 5.94 -22.43 -7.71
N GLY A 20 5.54 -21.84 -8.83
CA GLY A 20 5.91 -20.47 -9.18
C GLY A 20 5.47 -19.53 -8.07
N ALA A 21 6.43 -19.00 -7.31
CA ALA A 21 6.12 -18.06 -6.25
C ALA A 21 5.68 -16.74 -6.88
N THR A 22 4.55 -16.21 -6.44
CA THR A 22 4.13 -14.85 -6.78
C THR A 22 5.18 -13.88 -6.26
N GLU A 23 6.06 -13.39 -7.14
CA GLU A 23 6.98 -12.32 -6.74
C GLU A 23 6.24 -10.99 -6.74
N TYR A 24 6.55 -10.17 -5.74
CA TYR A 24 5.98 -8.83 -5.58
C TYR A 24 7.07 -7.79 -5.78
N ILE A 25 6.70 -6.68 -6.42
CA ILE A 25 7.49 -5.46 -6.50
C ILE A 25 6.98 -4.52 -5.43
N TYR A 26 7.87 -4.05 -4.56
CA TYR A 26 7.59 -3.08 -3.52
C TYR A 26 8.15 -1.72 -3.90
N ARG A 27 7.45 -0.65 -3.52
CA ARG A 27 7.93 0.72 -3.68
C ARG A 27 7.44 1.59 -2.55
N ASP A 28 8.36 2.37 -2.00
CA ASP A 28 8.03 3.44 -1.07
C ASP A 28 7.65 4.70 -1.84
N LEU A 29 6.57 5.32 -1.41
CA LEU A 29 6.07 6.59 -1.94
C LEU A 29 5.91 7.57 -0.78
N MET A 30 6.30 8.82 -1.00
CA MET A 30 6.03 9.94 -0.12
C MET A 30 5.08 10.90 -0.84
N ALA A 31 3.96 11.25 -0.21
CA ALA A 31 2.97 12.14 -0.80
C ALA A 31 2.14 12.87 0.25
N ASN A 32 1.54 13.98 -0.17
CA ASN A 32 0.64 14.77 0.66
C ASN A 32 -0.81 14.32 0.41
N THR A 33 -1.60 14.25 1.46
CA THR A 33 -3.05 14.05 1.33
C THR A 33 -3.71 15.32 0.79
N LEU A 34 -4.92 15.20 0.24
CA LEU A 34 -5.67 16.39 -0.16
C LEU A 34 -6.28 17.08 1.06
N PRO A 35 -6.31 18.42 1.09
CA PRO A 35 -6.93 19.18 2.17
C PRO A 35 -8.41 18.86 2.32
N ALA A 36 -8.84 18.74 3.57
CA ALA A 36 -10.23 18.54 3.93
C ALA A 36 -11.06 19.84 3.75
N HIS A 37 -12.33 19.77 4.13
CA HIS A 37 -13.21 20.94 4.19
C HIS A 37 -12.71 21.95 5.25
N CYS A 38 -13.08 23.21 5.05
CA CYS A 38 -12.85 24.27 6.03
C CYS A 38 -13.59 24.00 7.34
N ASP A 39 -12.85 23.94 8.44
CA ASP A 39 -13.43 23.78 9.77
C ASP A 39 -12.62 24.55 10.82
N VAL A 40 -13.10 24.57 12.06
CA VAL A 40 -12.32 25.06 13.21
C VAL A 40 -11.04 24.25 13.29
N GLU A 41 -9.91 24.91 13.55
CA GLU A 41 -8.55 24.33 13.44
C GLU A 41 -8.42 22.94 14.08
N ASN A 42 -8.87 22.77 15.33
CA ASN A 42 -8.79 21.49 16.02
C ASN A 42 -9.56 20.37 15.29
N LYS A 43 -10.74 20.68 14.77
CA LYS A 43 -11.57 19.71 14.03
C LYS A 43 -10.98 19.42 12.65
N ALA A 44 -10.42 20.43 11.99
CA ALA A 44 -9.72 20.27 10.72
C ALA A 44 -8.46 19.39 10.87
N LYS A 45 -7.66 19.60 11.92
CA LYS A 45 -6.50 18.77 12.26
C LYS A 45 -6.90 17.31 12.51
N GLN A 46 -7.92 17.09 13.34
CA GLN A 46 -8.44 15.75 13.63
C GLN A 46 -8.97 15.04 12.38
N ALA A 47 -9.65 15.76 11.49
CA ALA A 47 -10.16 15.19 10.24
C ALA A 47 -9.02 14.76 9.30
N ALA A 48 -7.96 15.57 9.22
CA ALA A 48 -6.78 15.29 8.42
C ALA A 48 -5.98 14.10 8.98
N SER A 49 -5.79 14.02 10.29
CA SER A 49 -4.98 12.96 10.94
C SER A 49 -5.75 11.69 11.24
N LYS A 50 -7.07 11.66 10.98
CA LYS A 50 -7.91 10.49 11.22
C LYS A 50 -7.34 9.26 10.48
N PRO A 51 -7.17 8.10 11.15
CA PRO A 51 -6.60 6.91 10.53
C PRO A 51 -7.29 6.49 9.24
N TYR A 52 -8.63 6.63 9.17
CA TYR A 52 -9.40 6.38 7.96
C TYR A 52 -9.01 7.29 6.78
N THR A 53 -8.75 8.57 7.06
CA THR A 53 -8.30 9.53 6.04
C THR A 53 -6.93 9.14 5.51
N VAL A 54 -6.00 8.84 6.41
CA VAL A 54 -4.63 8.42 6.07
C VAL A 54 -4.64 7.13 5.26
N ASP A 55 -5.38 6.10 5.67
CA ASP A 55 -5.51 4.83 4.94
C ASP A 55 -6.12 5.02 3.53
N ARG A 56 -7.20 5.80 3.44
CA ARG A 56 -7.87 6.09 2.16
C ARG A 56 -6.91 6.75 1.17
N TYR A 57 -6.17 7.77 1.59
CA TYR A 57 -5.20 8.44 0.72
C TYR A 57 -3.98 7.58 0.44
N SER A 58 -3.50 6.79 1.41
CA SER A 58 -2.41 5.84 1.23
C SER A 58 -2.69 4.83 0.11
N LYS A 59 -3.90 4.25 0.10
CA LYS A 59 -4.35 3.36 -0.99
C LYS A 59 -4.42 4.10 -2.32
N ARG A 60 -4.91 5.34 -2.32
CA ARG A 60 -4.98 6.18 -3.52
C ARG A 60 -3.59 6.49 -4.08
N PHE A 61 -2.58 6.71 -3.23
CA PHE A 61 -1.20 6.93 -3.68
C PHE A 61 -0.65 5.71 -4.41
N CYS A 62 -0.86 4.51 -3.87
CA CYS A 62 -0.47 3.27 -4.56
C CYS A 62 -1.21 3.11 -5.89
N GLN A 63 -2.51 3.43 -5.91
CA GLN A 63 -3.33 3.32 -7.11
C GLN A 63 -2.83 4.24 -8.22
N THR A 64 -2.53 5.51 -7.93
CA THR A 64 -2.07 6.48 -8.93
C THR A 64 -0.68 6.16 -9.48
N GLN A 65 0.13 5.41 -8.74
CA GLN A 65 1.45 4.93 -9.19
C GLN A 65 1.40 3.57 -9.91
N GLY A 66 0.21 3.03 -10.20
CA GLY A 66 0.06 1.76 -10.92
C GLY A 66 0.27 0.51 -10.07
N TYR A 67 0.22 0.64 -8.74
CA TYR A 67 0.24 -0.51 -7.81
C TYR A 67 -1.18 -1.00 -7.45
N GLY A 68 -2.21 -0.36 -8.01
CA GLY A 68 -3.61 -0.70 -7.73
C GLY A 68 -3.99 -0.42 -6.27
N TRP A 69 -4.87 -1.26 -5.71
CA TRP A 69 -5.37 -1.10 -4.34
C TRP A 69 -4.45 -1.76 -3.28
N HIS A 70 -3.28 -2.23 -3.68
CA HIS A 70 -2.37 -2.99 -2.84
C HIS A 70 -1.42 -2.09 -2.04
N LEU A 71 -1.96 -1.51 -0.97
CA LEU A 71 -1.16 -0.95 0.12
C LEU A 71 -0.55 -2.12 0.92
N ASP A 72 0.75 -2.07 1.18
CA ASP A 72 1.43 -3.03 2.05
C ASP A 72 1.53 -2.50 3.48
N ALA A 73 2.07 -1.28 3.64
CA ALA A 73 2.24 -0.64 4.94
C ALA A 73 2.19 0.89 4.84
N ILE A 74 1.77 1.53 5.92
CA ILE A 74 1.93 2.98 6.14
C ILE A 74 3.11 3.14 7.09
N LYS A 75 4.24 3.64 6.60
CA LYS A 75 5.48 3.80 7.37
C LYS A 75 5.41 5.01 8.31
N THR A 76 4.84 6.11 7.82
CA THR A 76 4.52 7.27 8.65
C THR A 76 3.25 7.95 8.14
N ALA A 77 2.44 8.44 9.08
CA ALA A 77 1.25 9.22 8.78
C ALA A 77 1.56 10.69 8.44
N GLY A 78 2.83 11.10 8.56
CA GLY A 78 3.26 12.45 8.21
C GLY A 78 2.94 13.49 9.28
N ASN A 79 3.00 14.77 8.88
CA ASN A 79 2.72 15.92 9.73
C ASN A 79 1.42 16.62 9.29
N THR A 80 0.66 17.12 10.25
CA THR A 80 -0.58 17.86 9.94
C THR A 80 -0.26 19.32 9.65
N SER A 81 -0.47 19.73 8.40
CA SER A 81 -0.30 21.10 7.92
C SER A 81 -1.66 21.74 7.66
N CYS A 82 -1.80 23.02 8.00
CA CYS A 82 -3.07 23.75 7.91
C CYS A 82 -2.88 25.09 7.21
N SER A 83 -3.87 25.48 6.41
CA SER A 83 -3.90 26.77 5.71
C SER A 83 -5.24 27.47 5.92
N PRO A 84 -5.26 28.81 6.01
CA PRO A 84 -6.46 29.57 6.29
C PRO A 84 -7.51 29.46 5.17
N CYS A 85 -8.78 29.51 5.57
CA CYS A 85 -9.93 29.44 4.68
C CYS A 85 -10.44 30.81 4.24
N GLY A 86 -9.83 31.43 3.23
CA GLY A 86 -10.36 32.66 2.59
C GLY A 86 -10.74 33.78 3.57
N GLU A 87 -11.54 34.75 3.12
CA GLU A 87 -11.79 36.01 3.85
C GLU A 87 -12.75 35.93 5.04
N ASN A 88 -13.40 34.79 5.32
CA ASN A 88 -14.39 34.70 6.41
C ASN A 88 -14.04 33.65 7.47
N GLY A 89 -13.41 34.14 8.55
CA GLY A 89 -13.65 33.69 9.92
C GLY A 89 -12.96 32.41 10.37
N GLY A 90 -11.71 32.52 10.85
CA GLY A 90 -11.07 31.60 11.82
C GLY A 90 -10.95 30.12 11.46
N LYS A 91 -11.43 29.70 10.28
CA LYS A 91 -11.44 28.31 9.81
C LYS A 91 -10.15 27.98 9.07
N GLN A 92 -9.75 26.72 9.16
CA GLN A 92 -8.54 26.17 8.59
C GLN A 92 -8.87 24.96 7.71
N LYS A 93 -8.10 24.76 6.64
CA LYS A 93 -8.07 23.53 5.83
C LYS A 93 -6.80 22.80 6.21
N CYS A 94 -6.90 21.57 6.70
CA CYS A 94 -5.72 20.79 7.06
C CYS A 94 -5.59 19.53 6.19
N PHE A 95 -4.34 19.06 6.06
CA PHE A 95 -3.94 17.84 5.36
C PHE A 95 -2.71 17.23 6.05
N GLN A 96 -2.41 15.97 5.77
CA GLN A 96 -1.12 15.35 6.11
C GLN A 96 -0.10 15.60 5.00
N GLU A 97 1.07 16.09 5.39
CA GLU A 97 2.30 16.21 4.59
C GLU A 97 3.22 15.01 4.85
N ASP A 98 3.96 14.60 3.82
CA ASP A 98 5.00 13.58 3.93
C ASP A 98 4.50 12.23 4.47
N VAL A 99 3.31 11.81 4.03
CA VAL A 99 2.83 10.45 4.30
C VAL A 99 3.69 9.47 3.50
N VAL A 100 4.37 8.56 4.19
CA VAL A 100 5.21 7.54 3.55
C VAL A 100 4.51 6.20 3.60
N VAL A 101 4.32 5.60 2.43
CA VAL A 101 3.63 4.32 2.26
C VAL A 101 4.47 3.36 1.44
N THR A 102 4.37 2.07 1.76
CA THR A 102 4.91 0.99 0.96
C THR A 102 3.77 0.40 0.15
N CYS A 103 3.88 0.51 -1.17
CA CYS A 103 2.97 -0.10 -2.12
C CYS A 103 3.56 -1.42 -2.62
N LYS A 104 2.70 -2.41 -2.89
CA LYS A 104 3.12 -3.67 -3.50
C LYS A 104 2.29 -3.98 -4.72
N ARG A 105 2.87 -4.64 -5.70
CA ARG A 105 2.14 -5.19 -6.86
C ARG A 105 2.78 -6.49 -7.30
N ILE A 106 2.00 -7.36 -7.92
CA ILE A 106 2.54 -8.59 -8.51
C ILE A 106 3.50 -8.22 -9.64
N LYS A 107 4.70 -8.82 -9.64
CA LYS A 107 5.64 -8.67 -10.74
C LYS A 107 5.01 -9.29 -12.00
N PRO A 108 4.94 -8.55 -13.12
CA PRO A 108 4.42 -9.11 -14.37
C PRO A 108 5.15 -10.41 -14.73
N GLY A 109 4.39 -11.48 -15.02
CA GLY A 109 4.91 -12.78 -15.44
C GLY A 109 5.20 -13.81 -14.33
N THR A 110 4.95 -13.51 -13.04
CA THR A 110 5.27 -14.45 -11.94
C THR A 110 4.13 -15.37 -11.53
N VAL A 111 2.91 -14.92 -11.72
CA VAL A 111 1.72 -15.78 -11.78
C VAL A 111 1.39 -15.96 -13.25
N GLY A 112 0.88 -17.12 -13.67
CA GLY A 112 0.44 -17.42 -15.04
C GLY A 112 -0.74 -16.58 -15.54
N MET A 113 -0.74 -15.27 -15.25
CA MET A 113 -1.63 -14.27 -15.80
C MET A 113 -1.26 -14.08 -17.26
N LEU A 114 -1.84 -14.92 -18.11
CA LEU A 114 -1.84 -14.75 -19.54
C LEU A 114 -2.52 -13.40 -19.86
N PRO A 115 -1.80 -12.41 -20.41
CA PRO A 115 -2.43 -11.15 -20.79
C PRO A 115 -3.49 -11.43 -21.87
N GLY A 116 -4.74 -11.04 -21.64
CA GLY A 116 -5.77 -10.97 -22.69
C GLY A 116 -6.82 -12.08 -22.78
N LYS A 117 -7.04 -12.91 -21.75
CA LYS A 117 -8.26 -13.74 -21.65
C LYS A 117 -9.04 -13.37 -20.40
N GLY A 118 -9.90 -12.36 -20.54
CA GLY A 118 -11.00 -12.04 -19.62
C GLY A 118 -12.31 -12.48 -20.23
#